data_AF-A0A4Q2AXA6-F1
#
_entry.id   AF-A0A4Q2AXA6-F1
#
_cell.length_a   1.000
_cell.length_b   1.000
_cell.length_c   1.000
_cell.angle_alpha   90.00
_cell.angle_beta   90.00
_cell.angle_gamma   90.00
#
_symmetry.space_group_name_H-M   'P 1'
#
loop_
_entity.id
_entity.type
_entity.pdbx_description
1 polymer ?
#
loop_
_entity_poly.entity_id
_entity_poly.type
_entity_poly.pdbx_seq_one_letter_code
_entity_poly.pdbx_strand_id
1 'polypeptide(L)' 'MFEDLFYDRLIKLRERKGVSAREMSLAIGQSPGYINGLENRNGFPSMQVFFYICEYLDVTPSMELFDRPRNR' A
#
# COMPACT_ATOMS: atom_id res chain seq x y z
N MET A 1 -14.62 6.75 0.24
CA MET A 1 -14.48 6.36 -1.19
C MET A 1 -13.48 5.21 -1.24
N PHE A 2 -13.41 4.37 -2.28
CA PHE A 2 -12.52 3.19 -2.30
C PHE A 2 -11.03 3.50 -2.04
N GLU A 3 -10.61 4.73 -2.31
CA GLU A 3 -9.26 5.25 -2.06
C GLU A 3 -8.90 5.32 -0.57
N ASP A 4 -9.84 5.71 0.31
CA ASP A 4 -9.60 5.73 1.76
C ASP A 4 -9.24 4.34 2.28
N LEU A 5 -9.96 3.32 1.79
CA LEU A 5 -9.75 1.93 2.17
C LEU A 5 -8.37 1.43 1.73
N PHE A 6 -7.91 1.89 0.57
CA PHE A 6 -6.58 1.59 0.04
C PHE A 6 -5.48 2.16 0.95
N TYR A 7 -5.57 3.44 1.31
CA TYR A 7 -4.56 4.09 2.16
C TYR A 7 -4.51 3.44 3.56
N ASP A 8 -5.67 3.20 4.18
CA ASP A 8 -5.74 2.51 5.48
C ASP A 8 -5.15 1.09 5.43
N ARG A 9 -5.41 0.34 4.35
CA ARG A 9 -4.84 -1.00 4.17
C ARG A 9 -3.33 -0.96 3.93
N LEU A 10 -2.86 -0.01 3.11
CA LEU A 10 -1.44 0.17 2.85
C LEU A 10 -0.67 0.42 4.16
N ILE A 11 -1.17 1.32 5.00
CA ILE A 11 -0.59 1.62 6.32
C ILE A 11 -0.55 0.36 7.18
N LYS A 12 -1.69 -0.35 7.31
CA LYS A 12 -1.77 -1.58 8.13
C LYS A 12 -0.83 -2.68 7.65
N LEU A 13 -0.73 -2.90 6.33
CA LEU A 13 0.16 -3.92 5.77
C LEU A 13 1.62 -3.54 5.98
N ARG A 14 1.95 -2.26 5.79
CA ARG A 14 3.29 -1.72 6.05
C ARG A 14 3.68 -1.89 7.52
N GLU A 15 2.79 -1.54 8.45
CA GLU A 15 2.99 -1.71 9.88
C GLU A 15 3.15 -3.18 10.28
N ARG A 16 2.32 -4.08 9.72
CA ARG A 16 2.46 -5.52 9.94
C ARG A 16 3.80 -6.07 9.47
N LYS A 17 4.34 -5.54 8.36
CA LYS A 17 5.66 -5.90 7.86
C LYS A 17 6.80 -5.25 8.68
N GLY A 18 6.50 -4.21 9.47
CA GLY A 18 7.48 -3.51 10.30
C GLY A 18 8.43 -2.60 9.53
N VAL A 19 8.04 -2.15 8.34
CA VAL A 19 8.90 -1.33 7.46
C VAL A 19 8.46 0.14 7.45
N SER A 20 9.40 1.07 7.32
CA SER A 20 9.07 2.48 7.16
C SER A 20 8.55 2.79 5.75
N ALA A 21 7.75 3.85 5.60
CA ALA A 21 7.28 4.33 4.31
C ALA A 21 8.45 4.64 3.35
N ARG A 22 9.55 5.14 3.91
CA ARG A 22 10.80 5.41 3.17
C ARG A 22 11.43 4.14 2.64
N GLU A 23 11.62 3.11 3.48
CA GLU A 23 12.20 1.83 3.06
C GLU A 23 11.34 1.15 2.01
N MET A 24 10.03 1.14 2.22
CA MET A 24 9.09 0.61 1.25
C MET A 24 9.19 1.34 -0.09
N SER A 25 9.25 2.68 -0.07
CA SER A 25 9.39 3.47 -1.30
C SER A 25 10.67 3.13 -2.06
N LEU A 26 11.80 3.00 -1.35
CA LEU A 26 13.08 2.64 -1.95
C LEU A 26 13.07 1.21 -2.51
N ALA A 27 12.43 0.27 -1.81
CA ALA A 27 12.35 -1.12 -2.24
C ALA A 27 11.52 -1.31 -3.52
N ILE A 28 10.48 -0.50 -3.73
CA ILE A 28 9.69 -0.49 -4.98
C ILE A 28 10.30 0.41 -6.07
N GLY A 29 11.53 0.90 -5.88
CA GLY A 29 12.24 1.75 -6.85
C GLY A 29 11.67 3.17 -7.00
N GLN A 30 10.92 3.65 -5.99
CA GLN A 30 10.31 4.97 -5.97
C GLN A 30 11.09 5.96 -5.08
N SER A 31 10.73 7.24 -5.19
CA SER A 31 11.34 8.29 -4.37
C SER A 31 11.04 8.08 -2.87
N PRO A 32 11.94 8.47 -1.95
CA PRO A 32 11.80 8.22 -0.50
C PRO A 32 10.49 8.74 0.13
N GLY A 33 9.86 9.73 -0.48
CA GLY A 33 8.61 10.34 -0.02
C GLY A 33 7.36 9.80 -0.70
N TYR A 34 7.47 8.83 -1.62
CA TYR A 34 6.35 8.38 -2.44
C TYR A 34 5.25 7.73 -1.60
N ILE A 35 5.57 6.71 -0.80
CA ILE A 35 4.58 6.04 0.08
C ILE A 35 4.04 7.03 1.11
N ASN A 36 4.88 7.91 1.66
CA ASN A 36 4.41 8.94 2.60
C ASN A 36 3.40 9.90 1.94
N GLY A 37 3.60 10.25 0.66
CA GLY A 37 2.64 11.02 -0.12
C GLY A 37 1.30 10.28 -0.30
N LEU A 38 1.35 8.98 -0.58
CA LEU A 38 0.15 8.13 -0.66
C LEU A 38 -0.57 8.06 0.70
N GLU A 39 0.14 7.83 1.81
CA GLU A 39 -0.44 7.76 3.16
C GLU A 39 -1.12 9.09 3.56
N ASN A 40 -0.55 10.22 3.14
CA ASN A 40 -1.12 11.55 3.35
C ASN A 40 -2.20 11.94 2.32
N ARG A 41 -2.63 11.02 1.45
CA ARG A 41 -3.66 11.24 0.43
C ARG A 41 -3.29 12.32 -0.61
N ASN A 42 -2.00 12.58 -0.77
CA ASN A 42 -1.46 13.54 -1.74
C ASN A 42 -1.27 12.95 -3.15
N GLY A 43 -1.78 11.74 -3.40
CA GLY A 43 -1.73 11.08 -4.70
C GLY A 43 -2.29 9.67 -4.63
N PHE A 44 -2.60 9.12 -5.79
CA PHE A 44 -3.02 7.72 -5.94
C PHE A 44 -1.99 6.98 -6.79
N PRO A 45 -1.62 5.73 -6.46
CA PRO A 45 -0.63 5.02 -7.25
C PRO A 45 -1.20 4.68 -8.63
N SER A 46 -0.31 4.63 -9.64
CA SER A 46 -0.68 4.03 -10.91
C SER A 46 -0.86 2.52 -10.75
N MET A 47 -1.55 1.88 -11.69
CA MET A 47 -1.74 0.41 -11.67
C MET A 47 -0.40 -0.36 -11.64
N GLN A 48 0.65 0.16 -12.27
CA GLN A 48 1.98 -0.47 -12.21
C GLN A 48 2.56 -0.45 -10.80
N VAL A 49 2.50 0.72 -10.15
CA VAL A 49 3.00 0.87 -8.77
C VAL A 49 2.16 0.07 -7.79
N PHE A 50 0.85 -0.02 -8.04
CA PHE A 50 -0.04 -0.89 -7.28
C PHE A 50 0.43 -2.34 -7.29
N PHE A 51 0.81 -2.90 -8.45
CA PHE A 51 1.36 -4.25 -8.52
C PHE A 51 2.70 -4.38 -7.76
N TYR A 52 3.60 -3.41 -7.88
CA TYR A 52 4.85 -3.43 -7.12
C TYR A 52 4.63 -3.37 -5.60
N ILE A 53 3.65 -2.58 -5.17
CA ILE A 53 3.24 -2.53 -3.76
C ILE A 53 2.70 -3.89 -3.32
N CYS A 54 1.84 -4.51 -4.13
CA CYS A 54 1.28 -5.82 -3.84
C CYS A 54 2.37 -6.91 -3.75
N GLU A 55 3.27 -6.94 -4.72
CA GLU A 55 4.43 -7.85 -4.75
C GLU A 55 5.35 -7.62 -3.54
N TYR A 56 5.62 -6.36 -3.22
CA TYR A 56 6.44 -6.04 -2.05
C TYR A 56 5.79 -6.45 -0.74
N LEU A 57 4.48 -6.23 -0.59
CA LEU A 57 3.74 -6.60 0.63
C LEU A 57 3.36 -8.08 0.66
N ASP A 58 3.70 -8.85 -0.38
CA ASP A 58 3.32 -10.25 -0.57
C ASP A 58 1.80 -10.47 -0.45
N VAL A 59 1.04 -9.51 -0.98
CA VAL A 59 -0.43 -9.52 -0.97
C VAL A 59 -0.98 -9.70 -2.37
N THR A 60 -2.02 -10.51 -2.49
CA THR A 60 -2.71 -10.70 -3.77
C THR A 60 -3.52 -9.43 -4.11
N PRO A 61 -3.35 -8.83 -5.31
CA PRO A 61 -4.01 -7.58 -5.70
C PRO A 61 -5.55 -7.61 -5.61
N SER A 62 -6.15 -8.81 -5.62
CA SER A 62 -7.59 -9.06 -5.75
C SER A 62 -8.36 -9.25 -4.44
N MET A 63 -7.74 -9.67 -3.33
CA MET A 63 -8.49 -10.15 -2.14
C MET A 63 -8.26 -9.41 -0.83
N GLU A 64 -7.21 -8.59 -0.67
CA GLU A 64 -6.94 -7.96 0.66
C GLU A 64 -7.12 -6.44 0.71
N LEU A 65 -7.00 -5.75 -0.43
CA LEU A 65 -7.11 -4.29 -0.49
C LEU A 65 -8.56 -3.79 -0.63
N PHE A 66 -9.49 -4.64 -1.08
CA PHE A 66 -10.89 -4.28 -1.30
C PHE A 66 -11.90 -5.14 -0.54
N ASP A 67 -11.47 -6.26 0.04
CA ASP A 67 -12.40 -7.23 0.62
C ASP A 67 -12.69 -6.88 2.09
N ARG A 68 -13.98 -6.71 2.41
CA ARG A 68 -14.49 -6.53 3.77
C ARG A 68 -13.94 -7.66 4.66
N PRO A 69 -13.68 -7.40 5.96
CA PRO A 69 -13.28 -8.48 6.87
C PRO A 69 -14.31 -9.61 6.79
N ARG A 70 -13.88 -10.77 6.29
CA ARG A 70 -14.64 -12.01 6.40
C ARG A 70 -14.56 -12.40 7.87
N ASN A 71 -15.53 -11.94 8.66
CA ASN A 71 -15.80 -12.54 9.97
C ASN A 71 -16.14 -14.01 9.70
N ARG A 72 -15.21 -14.90 10.04
CA ARG A 72 -15.49 -16.31 10.30
C ARG A 72 -15.51 -16.52 11.80
#